data_AF-A0A353R548-F1
#
_entry.id   AF-A0A353R548-F1
#
_cell.length_a   1.000
_cell.length_b   1.000
_cell.length_c   1.000
_cell.angle_alpha   90.00
_cell.angle_beta   90.00
_cell.angle_gamma   90.00
#
_symmetry.space_group_name_H-M   'P 1'
#
loop_
_entity.id
_entity.type
_entity.pdbx_description
1 polymer ?
#
loop_
_entity_poly.entity_id
_entity_poly.type
_entity_poly.pdbx_seq_one_letter_code
_entity_poly.pdbx_strand_id
1 'polypeptide(L)' 'MKTVFFATVAAGLEDLLAPELEALGARDIRRQSAGVQFTGDLACGY' A
#
# COMPACT_ATOMS: atom_id res chain seq x y z
N MET A 1 -6.62 -14.38 -7.47
CA MET A 1 -5.91 -14.63 -6.19
C MET A 1 -5.69 -13.29 -5.52
N LYS A 2 -5.99 -13.15 -4.23
CA LYS A 2 -5.81 -11.88 -3.51
C LYS A 2 -4.39 -11.88 -2.93
N THR A 3 -3.48 -11.11 -3.52
CA THR A 3 -2.07 -11.08 -3.11
C THR A 3 -1.86 -9.96 -2.10
N VAL A 4 -1.05 -10.22 -1.07
CA VAL A 4 -0.65 -9.24 -0.06
C VAL A 4 0.65 -8.60 -0.52
N PHE A 5 0.68 -7.27 -0.58
CA PHE A 5 1.82 -6.46 -0.96
C PHE A 5 2.29 -5.59 0.20
N PHE A 6 3.55 -5.19 0.18
CA PHE A 6 4.15 -4.25 1.11
C PHE A 6 4.95 -3.21 0.33
N ALA A 7 4.50 -1.96 0.36
CA ALA A 7 5.21 -0.84 -0.24
C ALA A 7 6.04 -0.13 0.83
N THR A 8 7.36 -0.16 0.69
CA THR A 8 8.29 0.58 1.55
C THR A 8 8.24 2.06 1.22
N VAL A 9 8.16 2.92 2.23
CA VAL A 9 8.15 4.38 2.05
C VAL A 9 8.98 5.03 3.15
N ALA A 10 9.52 6.22 2.88
CA ALA A 10 10.21 6.99 3.91
C ALA A 10 9.28 7.25 5.10
N ALA A 11 9.81 7.15 6.31
CA ALA A 11 9.06 7.38 7.54
C ALA A 11 8.47 8.81 7.54
N GLY A 12 7.16 8.90 7.76
CA GLY A 12 6.36 10.13 7.71
C GLY A 12 5.61 10.35 6.38
N LEU A 13 5.80 9.49 5.37
CA LEU A 13 5.07 9.55 4.10
C LEU A 13 4.02 8.43 3.94
N GLU A 14 3.82 7.59 4.96
CA GLU A 14 2.82 6.52 4.97
C GLU A 14 1.39 7.06 4.78
N ASP A 15 1.12 8.24 5.33
CA ASP A 15 -0.18 8.91 5.22
C ASP A 15 -0.44 9.49 3.82
N LEU A 16 0.60 9.72 3.02
CA LEU A 16 0.48 10.12 1.62
C LEU A 16 0.31 8.90 0.72
N LEU A 17 1.05 7.82 1.00
CA LEU A 17 1.04 6.61 0.17
C LEU A 17 -0.27 5.82 0.30
N ALA A 18 -0.88 5.79 1.49
CA ALA A 18 -2.14 5.08 1.71
C ALA A 18 -3.29 5.51 0.75
N PRO A 19 -3.64 6.81 0.63
CA PRO A 19 -4.70 7.23 -0.29
C PRO A 19 -4.34 7.02 -1.78
N GLU A 20 -3.05 7.07 -2.15
CA GLU A 20 -2.61 6.74 -3.51
C GLU A 20 -2.87 5.26 -3.82
N LEU A 21 -2.51 4.35 -2.91
CA LEU A 21 -2.80 2.93 -3.03
C LEU A 21 -4.32 2.67 -3.09
N GLU A 22 -5.10 3.37 -2.28
CA GLU A 22 -6.56 3.31 -2.29
C GLU A 22 -7.14 3.73 -3.65
N ALA A 23 -6.63 4.82 -4.24
CA ALA A 23 -7.02 5.30 -5.56
C ALA A 23 -6.63 4.33 -6.69
N LEU A 24 -5.53 3.59 -6.53
CA LEU A 24 -5.12 2.51 -7.43
C LEU A 24 -5.98 1.24 -7.30
N GLY A 25 -6.85 1.15 -6.29
CA GLY A 25 -7.74 0.00 -6.07
C GLY A 25 -7.21 -1.01 -5.04
N ALA A 26 -6.19 -0.64 -4.26
CA ALA A 26 -5.76 -1.42 -3.12
C ALA A 26 -6.85 -1.46 -2.02
N ARG A 27 -6.84 -2.54 -1.25
CA ARG A 27 -7.79 -2.82 -0.17
C ARG A 27 -7.05 -3.37 1.04
N ASP A 28 -7.64 -3.28 2.23
CA ASP A 28 -6.99 -3.69 3.49
C ASP A 28 -5.64 -2.96 3.70
N ILE A 29 -5.67 -1.63 3.55
CA ILE A 29 -4.48 -0.79 3.71
C ILE A 29 -4.14 -0.67 5.20
N ARG A 30 -2.94 -1.11 5.57
CA ARG A 30 -2.39 -1.00 6.93
C ARG A 30 -1.07 -0.24 6.88
N ARG A 31 -1.06 0.93 7.53
CA ARG A 31 0.15 1.73 7.72
C ARG A 31 1.04 1.04 8.78
N GLN A 32 2.32 0.90 8.48
CA GLN A 32 3.33 0.38 9.40
C GLN A 32 4.53 1.35 9.37
N SER A 33 5.41 1.29 10.37
CA SER A 33 6.60 2.15 10.34
C SER A 33 7.45 1.86 9.08
N ALA A 34 7.73 2.91 8.30
CA ALA A 34 8.47 2.85 7.04
C ALA A 34 7.78 2.05 5.92
N GLY A 35 6.46 1.91 5.94
CA GLY A 35 5.76 1.20 4.87
C GLY A 35 4.24 1.12 4.99
N VAL A 36 3.62 0.65 3.92
CA VAL A 36 2.18 0.39 3.86
C VAL A 36 1.96 -1.03 3.32
N GLN A 37 1.28 -1.86 4.12
CA GLN A 37 0.79 -3.16 3.69
C GLN A 37 -0.59 -2.99 3.05
N PHE A 38 -0.83 -3.68 1.93
CA PHE A 38 -2.13 -3.65 1.28
C PHE A 38 -2.40 -4.95 0.52
N THR A 39 -3.66 -5.18 0.17
CA THR A 39 -4.09 -6.29 -0.69
C THR A 39 -4.66 -5.73 -1.98
N GLY A 40 -4.27 -6.27 -3.12
CA GLY A 40 -4.66 -5.69 -4.40
C GLY A 40 -4.40 -6.61 -5.58
N ASP A 41 -4.66 -6.10 -6.76
CA ASP A 41 -4.26 -6.73 -8.01
C ASP A 41 -2.79 -6.42 -8.32
N LEU A 42 -2.12 -7.27 -9.09
CA LEU A 42 -0.68 -7.17 -9.38
C LEU A 42 -0.32 -5.83 -10.08
N ALA A 43 -1.32 -5.18 -10.69
CA ALA A 43 -1.19 -3.84 -11.26
C ALA A 43 -0.80 -2.74 -10.23
N CYS A 44 -0.99 -2.98 -8.92
CA CYS A 44 -0.58 -2.06 -7.85
C CYS A 44 0.85 -2.29 -7.32
N GLY A 45 1.51 -3.38 -7.71
CA GLY A 45 2.82 -3.76 -7.21
C GLY A 45 3.85 -3.81 -8.34
N TYR A 46 4.33 -2.65 -8.78
CA TYR A 46 5.52 -2.53 -9.64
C TYR A 46 6.55 -1.64 -8.96
#